data_AF-A0A2T0K0P8-F1
#
_entry.id   AF-A0A2T0K0P8-F1
#
_cell.length_a   1.000
_cell.length_b   1.000
_cell.length_c   1.000
_cell.angle_alpha   90.00
_cell.angle_beta   90.00
_cell.angle_gamma   90.00
#
_symmetry.space_group_name_H-M   'P 1'
#
loop_
_entity.id
_entity.type
_entity.pdbx_description
1 polymer ?
#
loop_
_entity_poly.entity_id
_entity_poly.type
_entity_poly.pdbx_seq_one_letter_code
_entity_poly.pdbx_strand_id
1 'polypeptide(L)' 'MKVGPAFPSAYDSSAAYSRLQSARAKLVTDQMPVAAGAATITADRAAVVTAEAEVARIEAERAAAIVQFQRSGRFLDVFA' A
#
# COMPACT_ATOMS: atom_id res chain seq x y z
N MET A 1 -11.25 -4.00 31.79
CA MET A 1 -11.22 -3.83 30.32
C MET A 1 -9.91 -4.42 29.81
N LYS A 2 -9.96 -5.54 29.08
CA LYS A 2 -8.79 -6.11 28.40
C LYS A 2 -8.46 -5.18 27.23
N VAL A 3 -7.37 -4.42 27.35
CA VAL A 3 -6.75 -3.75 26.20
C VAL A 3 -6.20 -4.87 25.31
N GLY A 4 -6.89 -5.12 24.19
CA GLY A 4 -6.38 -6.01 23.15
C GLY A 4 -5.02 -5.50 22.67
N PRO A 5 -4.13 -6.38 22.19
CA PRO A 5 -2.84 -5.94 21.67
C PRO A 5 -3.11 -4.87 20.62
N ALA A 6 -2.63 -3.65 20.90
CA ALA A 6 -2.60 -2.57 19.94
C ALA A 6 -1.68 -3.04 18.81
N PHE A 7 -2.26 -3.65 17.79
CA PHE A 7 -1.56 -3.82 16.52
C PHE A 7 -1.11 -2.42 16.12
N PRO A 8 0.21 -2.21 15.88
CA PRO A 8 0.69 -0.90 15.45
C PRO A 8 -0.17 -0.49 14.27
N SER A 9 -0.72 0.72 14.37
CA SER A 9 -1.76 1.27 13.49
C SER A 9 -1.56 0.75 12.08
N ALA A 10 -2.59 0.06 11.59
CA ALA A 10 -2.70 -0.49 10.25
C ALA A 10 -1.67 0.15 9.31
N TYR A 11 -0.69 -0.64 8.86
CA TYR A 11 -0.12 -0.40 7.54
C TYR A 11 -1.30 -0.04 6.67
N ASP A 12 -1.40 1.22 6.25
CA ASP A 12 -2.59 1.71 5.55
C ASP A 12 -2.49 1.25 4.09
N SER A 13 -2.13 -0.02 3.91
CA SER A 13 -2.04 -0.75 2.68
C SER A 13 -3.36 -0.67 1.95
N SER A 14 -4.49 -0.71 2.68
CA SER A 14 -5.79 -0.41 2.12
C SER A 14 -5.83 0.97 1.44
N ALA A 15 -5.40 2.04 2.10
CA ALA A 15 -5.35 3.36 1.50
C ALA A 15 -4.36 3.46 0.32
N ALA A 16 -3.19 2.82 0.43
CA ALA A 16 -2.21 2.78 -0.67
C ALA A 16 -2.75 2.02 -1.90
N TYR A 17 -3.41 0.87 -1.69
CA TYR A 17 -4.11 0.12 -2.73
C TYR A 17 -5.25 0.93 -3.36
N SER A 18 -6.03 1.68 -2.55
CA SER A 18 -7.07 2.57 -3.06
C SER A 18 -6.51 3.70 -3.93
N ARG A 19 -5.35 4.28 -3.57
CA ARG A 19 -4.67 5.30 -4.38
C ARG A 19 -4.17 4.71 -5.69
N LEU A 20 -3.56 3.52 -5.66
CA LEU A 20 -3.09 2.82 -6.86
C LEU A 20 -4.25 2.52 -7.82
N GLN A 21 -5.36 2.00 -7.31
CA GLN A 21 -6.53 1.68 -8.12
C GLN A 21 -7.13 2.94 -8.75
N SER A 22 -7.17 4.05 -7.99
CA SER A 22 -7.64 5.34 -8.48
C SER A 22 -6.75 5.90 -9.59
N ALA A 23 -5.43 5.81 -9.44
CA ALA A 23 -4.47 6.25 -10.46
C ALA A 23 -4.57 5.40 -11.74
N ARG A 24 -4.74 4.09 -11.61
CA ARG A 24 -4.96 3.18 -12.75
C ARG A 24 -6.27 3.48 -13.48
N ALA A 25 -7.34 3.74 -12.75
CA ALA A 25 -8.63 4.09 -13.34
C ALA A 25 -8.53 5.38 -14.17
N LYS A 26 -7.88 6.43 -13.63
CA LYS A 26 -7.63 7.68 -14.36
C LYS A 26 -6.85 7.45 -15.65
N LEU A 27 -5.73 6.71 -15.57
CA LEU A 27 -4.92 6.40 -16.74
C LEU A 27 -5.71 5.67 -17.83
N VAL A 28 -6.56 4.70 -17.44
CA VAL A 28 -7.42 3.97 -18.41
C VAL A 28 -8.43 4.90 -19.06
N THR A 29 -9.06 5.79 -18.28
CA THR A 29 -10.00 6.79 -18.81
C THR A 29 -9.31 7.76 -19.77
N ASP A 30 -8.14 8.26 -19.40
CA ASP A 30 -7.38 9.24 -20.18
C ASP A 30 -6.80 8.64 -21.47
N GLN A 31 -6.59 7.32 -21.51
CA GLN A 31 -6.17 6.58 -22.69
C GLN A 31 -7.33 6.19 -23.63
N MET A 32 -8.59 6.44 -23.27
CA MET A 32 -9.71 6.26 -24.20
C MET A 32 -9.58 7.26 -25.37
N PRO A 33 -9.96 6.88 -26.61
CA PRO A 33 -9.70 7.70 -27.77
C PRO A 33 -10.31 9.10 -27.60
N VAL A 34 -9.44 10.12 -27.56
CA VAL A 34 -9.75 11.56 -27.45
C VAL A 34 -10.20 12.06 -26.06
N ALA A 35 -9.84 11.40 -24.96
CA ALA A 35 -10.18 11.87 -23.60
C ALA A 35 -9.18 12.89 -23.00
N ALA A 36 -7.88 12.65 -23.13
CA ALA A 36 -6.84 13.50 -22.53
C ALA A 36 -5.63 13.71 -23.44
N GLY A 37 -4.94 14.85 -23.25
CA GLY A 37 -3.70 15.17 -23.96
C GLY A 37 -2.51 14.33 -23.45
N ALA A 38 -1.47 14.20 -24.27
CA ALA A 38 -0.28 13.40 -23.96
C ALA A 38 0.38 13.77 -22.61
N ALA A 39 0.38 15.06 -22.23
CA ALA A 39 0.92 15.53 -20.96
C ALA A 39 0.17 14.96 -19.74
N THR A 40 -1.16 14.86 -19.81
CA THR A 40 -1.98 14.30 -18.73
C THR A 40 -1.73 12.80 -18.59
N ILE A 41 -1.66 12.08 -19.71
CA ILE A 41 -1.33 10.65 -19.72
C ILE A 41 0.07 10.40 -19.11
N THR A 42 1.05 11.26 -19.39
CA THR A 42 2.38 11.17 -18.77
C THR A 42 2.33 11.42 -17.26
N ALA A 43 1.55 12.40 -16.80
CA ALA A 43 1.37 12.68 -15.37
C ALA A 43 0.68 11.52 -14.65
N ASP A 44 -0.35 10.92 -15.25
CA ASP A 44 -1.06 9.77 -14.70
C ASP A 44 -0.16 8.54 -14.59
N ARG A 45 0.70 8.30 -15.59
CA ARG A 45 1.72 7.24 -15.51
C ARG A 45 2.70 7.48 -14.37
N ALA A 46 3.17 8.72 -14.17
CA ALA A 46 4.05 9.05 -13.06
C ALA A 46 3.35 8.85 -11.69
N ALA A 47 2.06 9.18 -11.61
CA ALA A 47 1.25 8.93 -10.42
C ALA A 47 1.10 7.43 -10.12
N VAL A 48 0.89 6.59 -11.14
CA VAL A 48 0.88 5.12 -10.99
C VAL A 48 2.21 4.61 -10.46
N VAL A 49 3.34 5.00 -11.06
CA VAL A 49 4.68 4.58 -10.61
C VAL A 49 4.94 4.98 -9.15
N THR A 50 4.54 6.19 -8.76
CA THR A 50 4.69 6.66 -7.38
C THR A 50 3.83 5.84 -6.40
N ALA A 51 2.59 5.55 -6.77
CA ALA A 51 1.70 4.74 -5.94
C ALA A 51 2.18 3.27 -5.83
N GLU A 52 2.74 2.70 -6.89
CA GLU A 52 3.34 1.36 -6.86
C GLU A 52 4.56 1.30 -5.94
N ALA A 53 5.42 2.32 -5.96
CA ALA A 53 6.55 2.43 -5.05
C ALA A 53 6.10 2.55 -3.58
N GLU A 54 5.01 3.28 -3.31
CA GLU A 54 4.44 3.40 -1.96
C GLU A 54 3.92 2.04 -1.44
N VAL A 55 3.20 1.30 -2.29
CA VAL A 55 2.72 -0.05 -1.95
C VAL A 55 3.91 -0.99 -1.69
N ALA A 56 4.92 -0.99 -2.56
CA ALA A 56 6.10 -1.84 -2.40
C ALA A 56 6.86 -1.55 -1.10
N ARG A 57 6.98 -0.28 -0.70
CA ARG A 57 7.59 0.11 0.59
C ARG A 57 6.79 -0.42 1.77
N ILE A 58 5.47 -0.23 1.76
CA ILE A 58 4.58 -0.70 2.84
C ILE A 58 4.64 -2.23 2.97
N GLU A 59 4.68 -2.94 1.85
CA GLU A 59 4.80 -4.41 1.85
C GLU A 59 6.17 -4.88 2.34
N ALA A 60 7.25 -4.20 1.96
CA ALA A 60 8.60 -4.49 2.46
C ALA A 60 8.70 -4.26 3.99
N GLU A 61 8.14 -3.15 4.50
CA GLU A 61 8.08 -2.87 5.93
C GLU A 61 7.25 -3.93 6.67
N ARG A 62 6.14 -4.39 6.09
CA ARG A 62 5.32 -5.48 6.65
C ARG A 62 6.08 -6.80 6.67
N ALA A 63 6.79 -7.14 5.60
CA ALA A 63 7.61 -8.36 5.55
C ALA A 63 8.73 -8.33 6.59
N ALA A 64 9.40 -7.18 6.75
CA ALA A 64 10.43 -6.99 7.78
C ALA A 64 9.85 -7.13 9.20
N ALA A 65 8.67 -6.57 9.47
CA ALA A 65 7.99 -6.70 10.76
C ALA A 65 7.57 -8.15 11.07
N ILE A 66 7.11 -8.91 10.06
CA ILE A 66 6.80 -10.34 10.21
C ILE A 66 8.07 -11.13 10.58
N VAL A 67 9.18 -10.90 9.87
CA VAL A 67 10.46 -11.56 10.16
C VAL A 67 10.96 -11.19 11.55
N GLN A 68 10.85 -9.93 11.96
CA GLN A 68 11.22 -9.48 13.30
C GLN A 68 10.33 -10.12 14.38
N PHE A 69 9.02 -10.26 14.13
CA PHE A 69 8.10 -10.95 15.03
C PHE A 69 8.45 -12.43 15.18
N GLN A 70 8.70 -13.14 14.08
CA GLN A 70 9.15 -14.54 14.09
C GLN A 70 10.47 -14.73 14.85
N ARG A 71 11.46 -13.86 14.61
CA ARG A 71 12.76 -13.90 15.32
C ARG A 71 12.64 -13.56 16.80
N SER A 72 11.68 -12.73 17.19
CA SER A 72 11.52 -12.26 18.58
C SER A 72 10.97 -13.32 19.54
N GLY A 73 10.53 -14.50 19.06
CA GLY A 73 9.99 -15.55 19.93
C GLY A 73 8.70 -15.17 20.68
N ARG A 74 8.13 -13.98 20.45
CA ARG A 74 6.89 -13.44 21.06
C ARG A 74 5.61 -14.21 20.71
N PHE A 75 5.74 -15.41 20.14
CA PHE A 75 4.63 -16.34 20.00
C PHE A 75 4.23 -16.99 21.34
N LEU A 76 5.11 -17.05 22.34
CA LEU A 76 4.87 -17.76 23.60
C LEU A 76 4.13 -16.94 24.69
N ASP A 77 4.12 -15.60 24.63
CA ASP A 77 3.49 -14.76 25.67
C ASP A 77 2.00 -14.48 25.45
N VAL A 78 1.38 -15.04 24.41
CA VAL A 78 -0.05 -14.82 24.12
C VAL A 78 -0.94 -15.84 24.86
N PHE A 79 -0.37 -16.91 25.42
CA PHE A 79 -1.10 -17.99 26.11
C PHE A 79 -0.61 -18.34 27.52
N ALA A 80 0.27 -17.54 28.13
CA ALA A 80 0.70 -17.71 29.53
C ALA A 80 -0.09 -16.85 30.51
#